data_AF-F4XZR3-F1
#
_entry.id   AF-F4XZR3-F1
#
_cell.length_a   1.000
_cell.length_b   1.000
_cell.length_c   1.000
_cell.angle_alpha   90.00
_cell.angle_beta   90.00
_cell.angle_gamma   90.00
#
_symmetry.space_group_name_H-M   'P 1'
#
loop_
_entity.id
_entity.type
_entity.pdbx_description
1 polymer ?
#
loop_
_entity_poly.entity_id
_entity_poly.type
_entity_poly.pdbx_seq_one_letter_code
_entity_poly.pdbx_strand_id
1 'polypeptide(L)'
;MTFAQKNVKAFIKLLKNNPDLLNIQDRQTLEDKIPEDIEEISELLLAWCEQRPEINGALEQVRRSLPDHEPIGEKGIGGTVPTPETKAEYENNVKEELLNALRKSSPPENPEPKNPKG
;
A
#
# COMPACT_ATOMS: atom_id res chain seq x y z
N MET A 1 9.24 10.44 7.95
CA MET A 1 8.83 9.62 6.80
C MET A 1 8.98 10.45 5.55
N THR A 2 9.53 9.91 4.46
CA THR A 2 9.58 10.66 3.19
C THR A 2 8.20 10.75 2.56
N PHE A 3 8.02 11.65 1.59
CA PHE A 3 6.76 11.74 0.84
C PHE A 3 6.40 10.41 0.18
N ALA A 4 7.37 9.75 -0.46
CA ALA A 4 7.19 8.46 -1.11
C ALA A 4 6.69 7.38 -0.13
N GLN A 5 7.37 7.22 1.00
CA GLN A 5 6.98 6.26 2.04
C GLN A 5 5.57 6.57 2.57
N LYS A 6 5.23 7.85 2.76
CA LYS A 6 3.91 8.29 3.24
C LYS A 6 2.82 8.00 2.21
N ASN A 7 3.12 8.20 0.93
CA ASN A 7 2.21 7.95 -0.17
C ASN A 7 1.89 6.46 -0.31
N VAL A 8 2.91 5.60 -0.30
CA VAL A 8 2.72 4.14 -0.36
C VAL A 8 1.95 3.63 0.86
N LYS A 9 2.28 4.09 2.07
CA LYS A 9 1.51 3.73 3.28
C LYS A 9 0.07 4.20 3.24
N ALA A 10 -0.20 5.38 2.69
CA ALA A 10 -1.56 5.86 2.53
C ALA A 10 -2.35 4.95 1.60
N PHE A 11 -1.75 4.52 0.48
CA PHE A 11 -2.37 3.60 -0.45
C PHE A 11 -2.65 2.23 0.17
N ILE A 12 -1.68 1.66 0.91
CA ILE A 12 -1.87 0.42 1.68
C ILE A 12 -3.07 0.52 2.61
N LYS A 13 -3.15 1.62 3.39
CA LYS A 13 -4.25 1.84 4.33
C LYS A 13 -5.58 2.03 3.62
N LEU A 14 -5.58 2.69 2.46
CA LEU A 14 -6.75 2.85 1.63
C LEU A 14 -7.30 1.50 1.15
N LEU A 15 -6.44 0.60 0.67
CA LEU A 15 -6.81 -0.76 0.26
C LEU A 15 -7.31 -1.60 1.43
N LYS A 16 -6.67 -1.52 2.60
CA LYS A 16 -7.10 -2.24 3.81
C LYS A 16 -8.48 -1.80 4.29
N ASN A 17 -8.80 -0.51 4.15
CA ASN A 17 -10.09 0.04 4.55
C ASN A 17 -11.20 -0.18 3.51
N ASN A 18 -10.82 -0.28 2.23
CA ASN A 18 -11.74 -0.43 1.11
C ASN A 18 -11.25 -1.58 0.22
N PRO A 19 -11.49 -2.85 0.59
CA PRO A 19 -11.01 -3.99 -0.18
C PRO A 19 -11.58 -3.96 -1.61
N ASP A 20 -12.84 -3.58 -1.80
CA ASP A 20 -13.49 -3.53 -3.11
C ASP A 20 -13.10 -2.30 -3.97
N LEU A 21 -12.13 -1.49 -3.53
CA LEU A 21 -11.72 -0.27 -4.24
C LEU A 21 -11.09 -0.57 -5.61
N LEU A 22 -10.38 -1.69 -5.71
CA LEU A 22 -9.74 -2.12 -6.95
C LEU A 22 -10.48 -3.33 -7.51
N ASN A 23 -10.60 -3.40 -8.83
CA ASN A 23 -10.99 -4.65 -9.49
C ASN A 23 -9.77 -5.57 -9.70
N ILE A 24 -10.01 -6.80 -10.14
CA ILE A 24 -8.96 -7.81 -10.37
C ILE A 24 -7.88 -7.29 -11.33
N GLN A 25 -8.29 -6.65 -12.43
CA GLN A 25 -7.37 -6.16 -13.46
C GLN A 25 -6.49 -5.02 -12.95
N ASP A 26 -7.05 -4.10 -12.14
CA ASP A 26 -6.32 -3.02 -11.49
C ASP A 26 -5.24 -3.57 -10.57
N ARG A 27 -5.58 -4.58 -9.76
CA ARG A 27 -4.64 -5.23 -8.85
C ARG A 27 -3.51 -5.92 -9.60
N GLN A 28 -3.82 -6.74 -10.60
CA GLN A 28 -2.82 -7.41 -11.42
C GLN A 28 -1.90 -6.41 -12.14
N THR A 29 -2.48 -5.32 -12.66
CA THR A 29 -1.70 -4.28 -13.33
C THR A 29 -0.73 -3.59 -12.37
N LEU A 30 -1.14 -3.35 -11.12
CA LEU A 30 -0.27 -2.77 -10.10
C LEU A 30 0.78 -3.78 -9.63
N GLU A 31 0.39 -5.03 -9.34
CA GLU A 31 1.31 -6.08 -8.88
C GLU A 31 2.44 -6.35 -9.88
N ASP A 32 2.13 -6.40 -11.18
CA ASP A 32 3.11 -6.66 -12.25
C ASP A 32 4.09 -5.50 -12.46
N LYS A 33 3.66 -4.28 -12.14
CA LYS A 33 4.44 -3.06 -12.41
C LYS A 33 5.15 -2.47 -11.19
N ILE A 34 4.99 -3.06 -10.00
CA ILE A 34 5.63 -2.54 -8.78
C ILE A 34 7.17 -2.62 -8.92
N PRO A 35 7.87 -1.48 -8.93
CA PRO A 35 9.34 -1.46 -8.96
C PRO A 35 9.93 -1.83 -7.60
N GLU A 36 11.26 -1.89 -7.51
CA GLU A 36 11.95 -2.19 -6.25
C GLU A 36 12.08 -0.97 -5.34
N ASP A 37 12.25 0.21 -5.92
CA ASP A 37 12.49 1.44 -5.19
C ASP A 37 11.18 2.09 -4.71
N ILE A 38 11.17 2.59 -3.46
CA ILE A 38 9.97 3.17 -2.84
C ILE A 38 9.52 4.48 -3.50
N GLU A 39 10.46 5.26 -4.04
CA GLU A 39 10.18 6.50 -4.74
C GLU A 39 9.50 6.18 -6.07
N GLU A 40 10.03 5.21 -6.83
CA GLU A 40 9.41 4.73 -8.07
C GLU A 40 8.01 4.12 -7.83
N ILE A 41 7.84 3.35 -6.74
CA ILE A 41 6.50 2.83 -6.35
C ILE A 41 5.54 4.01 -6.11
N SER A 42 5.99 5.03 -5.38
CA SER A 42 5.16 6.20 -5.10
C SER A 42 4.76 6.94 -6.38
N GLU A 43 5.69 7.15 -7.30
CA GLU A 43 5.41 7.81 -8.59
C GLU A 43 4.43 6.99 -9.43
N LEU A 44 4.62 5.66 -9.51
CA LEU A 44 3.70 4.76 -10.19
C LEU A 44 2.28 4.85 -9.62
N LEU A 45 2.14 4.86 -8.29
CA LEU A 45 0.83 4.98 -7.64
C LEU A 45 0.19 6.34 -7.92
N LEU A 46 0.96 7.43 -7.91
CA LEU A 46 0.44 8.77 -8.24
C LEU A 46 -0.07 8.82 -9.68
N ALA A 47 0.76 8.41 -10.64
CA ALA A 47 0.38 8.40 -12.06
C ALA A 47 -0.85 7.51 -12.32
N TRP A 48 -0.95 6.38 -11.62
CA TRP A 48 -2.10 5.50 -11.70
C TRP A 48 -3.37 6.11 -11.07
N CYS A 49 -3.23 6.84 -9.95
CA CYS A 49 -4.33 7.54 -9.28
C CYS A 49 -4.77 8.79 -10.05
N GLU A 50 -3.90 9.47 -10.80
CA GLU A 50 -4.28 10.65 -11.60
C GLU A 50 -5.38 10.33 -12.62
N GLN A 51 -5.40 9.10 -13.14
CA GLN A 51 -6.45 8.62 -14.04
C GLN A 51 -7.75 8.24 -13.32
N ARG A 52 -7.77 8.28 -11.98
CA ARG A 52 -8.87 7.82 -11.11
C ARG A 52 -9.11 8.85 -9.98
N PRO A 53 -9.78 9.98 -10.28
CA PRO A 53 -9.90 11.10 -9.34
C PRO A 53 -10.55 10.73 -8.00
N GLU A 54 -11.47 9.76 -7.99
CA GLU A 54 -12.10 9.26 -6.77
C GLU A 54 -11.10 8.57 -5.82
N ILE A 55 -10.21 7.73 -6.36
CA ILE A 55 -9.17 7.05 -5.59
C ILE A 55 -8.10 8.05 -5.19
N ASN A 56 -7.74 8.98 -6.07
CA ASN A 56 -6.76 10.02 -5.77
C ASN A 56 -7.20 10.89 -4.59
N GLY A 57 -8.47 11.33 -4.58
CA GLY A 57 -9.02 12.11 -3.47
C GLY A 57 -9.03 11.35 -2.15
N ALA A 58 -9.39 10.06 -2.18
CA ALA A 58 -9.35 9.20 -1.00
C ALA A 58 -7.90 8.97 -0.50
N LEU A 59 -6.96 8.75 -1.42
CA LEU A 59 -5.53 8.62 -1.12
C LEU A 59 -4.98 9.88 -0.46
N GLU A 60 -5.29 11.05 -1.00
CA GLU A 60 -4.86 12.33 -0.42
C GLU A 60 -5.40 12.52 1.00
N GLN A 61 -6.66 12.17 1.25
CA GLN A 61 -7.26 12.26 2.57
C GLN A 61 -6.56 11.33 3.57
N VAL A 62 -6.34 10.07 3.19
CA VAL A 62 -5.61 9.10 4.02
C VAL A 62 -4.19 9.58 4.26
N ARG A 63 -3.49 10.08 3.24
CA ARG A 63 -2.12 10.59 3.36
C ARG A 63 -2.02 11.78 4.31
N ARG A 64 -2.97 12.71 4.29
CA ARG A 64 -3.02 13.84 5.24
C ARG A 64 -3.29 13.38 6.68
N SER A 65 -3.97 12.25 6.86
CA SER A 65 -4.24 11.67 8.19
C SER A 65 -3.05 10.92 8.79
N LEU A 66 -2.03 10.59 7.97
CA LEU A 66 -0.83 9.90 8.45
C LEU A 66 0.12 10.89 9.13
N PRO A 67 0.75 10.50 10.24
CA PRO A 67 1.77 11.31 10.89
C PRO A 67 3.00 11.45 9.99
N ASP A 68 3.70 12.58 10.07
CA ASP A 68 4.95 12.82 9.32
C ASP A 68 6.13 11.98 9.84
N HIS A 69 6.00 11.48 11.06
CA HIS A 69 6.94 10.59 11.72
C HIS A 69 6.18 9.36 12.22
N GLU A 70 6.71 8.17 11.93
CA GLU A 70 6.30 7.02 12.72
C GLU A 70 7.00 7.06 14.07
N PRO A 71 6.33 6.62 15.16
CA PRO A 71 7.05 6.22 16.34
C PRO A 71 7.97 5.08 15.91
N ILE A 72 9.25 5.39 15.69
CA ILE A 72 10.32 4.41 15.62
C ILE A 72 10.13 3.58 16.88
N GLY A 73 9.85 2.29 16.71
CA GLY A 73 9.41 1.41 17.77
C GLY A 73 10.20 1.68 19.05
N GLU A 74 9.46 1.93 20.12
CA GLU A 74 9.97 2.10 21.47
C GLU A 74 10.68 0.79 21.88
N LYS A 75 11.96 0.68 21.55
CA LYS A 75 12.86 -0.36 22.07
C LYS A 75 14.31 0.12 21.95
N GLY A 76 14.75 0.85 22.97
CA GLY A 76 16.17 1.06 23.25
C GLY A 76 16.53 2.49 23.61
N ILE A 77 17.11 2.67 24.80
CA ILE A 77 17.77 3.88 25.25
C ILE A 77 18.98 4.13 24.33
N GLY A 78 18.82 5.00 23.34
CA GLY A 78 19.89 5.35 22.42
C GLY A 78 19.31 5.81 21.10
N GLY A 79 19.06 7.12 20.97
CA GLY A 79 18.62 7.72 19.71
C GLY A 79 19.67 7.51 18.62
N THR A 80 19.52 6.44 17.85
CA THR A 80 20.33 6.18 16.67
C THR A 80 19.63 6.80 15.48
N VAL A 81 20.36 7.66 14.79
CA VAL A 81 20.05 8.08 13.42
C VAL A 81 19.82 6.82 12.58
N PRO A 82 18.77 6.76 11.73
CA PRO A 82 18.49 5.58 10.92
C PRO A 82 19.73 5.24 10.07
N THR A 83 20.23 4.01 10.22
CA THR A 83 21.31 3.50 9.36
C THR A 83 20.74 3.16 7.98
N PRO A 84 21.59 3.13 6.93
CA PRO A 84 21.16 2.70 5.60
C PRO A 84 20.50 1.31 5.58
N GLU A 85 20.95 0.41 6.47
CA GLU A 85 20.43 -0.95 6.61
C GLU A 85 18.99 -0.95 7.18
N THR A 86 18.74 -0.15 8.22
CA THR A 86 17.38 0.03 8.77
C THR A 86 16.44 0.72 7.77
N LYS A 87 16.96 1.61 6.91
CA LYS A 87 16.18 2.24 5.83
C LYS A 87 15.76 1.20 4.79
N ALA A 88 16.69 0.40 4.30
CA ALA A 88 16.41 -0.62 3.28
C ALA A 88 15.46 -1.70 3.81
N GLU A 89 15.62 -2.15 5.06
CA GLU A 89 14.70 -3.09 5.69
C GLU A 89 13.29 -2.50 5.78
N TYR A 90 13.17 -1.24 6.22
CA TYR A 90 11.89 -0.55 6.28
C TYR A 90 11.21 -0.44 4.91
N GLU A 91 11.95 -0.09 3.86
CA GLU A 91 11.40 0.06 2.50
C GLU A 91 10.93 -1.28 1.93
N ASN A 92 11.69 -2.36 2.15
CA ASN A 92 11.25 -3.71 1.81
C ASN A 92 9.96 -4.12 2.55
N ASN A 93 9.88 -3.82 3.85
CA ASN A 93 8.67 -4.12 4.64
C ASN A 93 7.43 -3.38 4.09
N VAL A 94 7.58 -2.11 3.70
CA VAL A 94 6.48 -1.34 3.12
C VAL A 94 6.04 -1.91 1.78
N LYS A 95 7.00 -2.33 0.94
CA LYS A 95 6.71 -2.98 -0.35
C LYS A 95 5.95 -4.31 -0.16
N GLU A 96 6.41 -5.16 0.75
CA GLU A 96 5.75 -6.42 1.06
C GLU A 96 4.33 -6.20 1.61
N GLU A 97 4.14 -5.17 2.45
CA GLU A 97 2.80 -4.78 2.91
C GLU A 97 1.88 -4.33 1.77
N LEU A 98 2.41 -3.59 0.78
CA LEU A 98 1.67 -3.20 -0.42
C LEU A 98 1.21 -4.40 -1.24
N LEU A 99 2.12 -5.32 -1.54
CA LEU A 99 1.80 -6.54 -2.29
C LEU A 99 0.75 -7.38 -1.55
N ASN A 100 0.91 -7.55 -0.24
CA ASN A 100 -0.07 -8.25 0.58
C ASN A 100 -1.43 -7.52 0.63
N ALA A 101 -1.46 -6.19 0.67
CA ALA A 101 -2.70 -5.41 0.64
C ALA A 101 -3.42 -5.55 -0.71
N LEU A 102 -2.68 -5.52 -1.82
CA LEU A 102 -3.22 -5.78 -3.16
C LEU A 102 -3.86 -7.17 -3.20
N ARG A 103 -3.16 -8.22 -2.77
CA ARG A 103 -3.71 -9.59 -2.75
C ARG A 103 -4.97 -9.74 -1.89
N LYS A 104 -5.01 -9.07 -0.74
CA LYS A 104 -6.15 -9.14 0.22
C LYS A 104 -7.32 -8.24 -0.13
N SER A 105 -7.13 -7.26 -1.00
CA SER A 105 -8.21 -6.43 -1.55
C SER A 105 -9.06 -7.18 -2.59
N SER A 106 -8.88 -8.49 -2.77
CA SER A 106 -9.83 -9.30 -3.54
C SER A 106 -11.08 -9.59 -2.70
N PRO A 107 -12.30 -9.39 -3.23
CA PRO A 107 -13.43 -10.16 -2.75
C PRO A 107 -13.07 -11.64 -2.92
N PRO A 108 -13.50 -12.54 -2.01
CA PRO A 108 -13.22 -13.96 -2.16
C PRO A 108 -13.72 -14.41 -3.54
N GLU A 109 -12.79 -14.80 -4.41
CA GLU A 109 -13.17 -15.53 -5.60
C GLU A 109 -13.91 -16.78 -5.12
N ASN A 110 -15.18 -16.89 -5.55
CA ASN A 110 -16.07 -18.04 -5.37
C ASN A 110 -16.89 -18.09 -4.05
N PRO A 111 -18.16 -17.64 -4.03
CA PRO A 111 -19.18 -18.53 -3.50
C PRO A 111 -19.22 -19.71 -4.47
N GLU A 112 -18.74 -20.88 -4.05
CA GLU A 112 -18.91 -22.14 -4.78
C GLU A 112 -20.28 -22.16 -5.47
N PRO A 113 -20.38 -22.56 -6.75
CA PRO A 113 -21.67 -22.74 -7.39
C PRO A 113 -22.40 -23.84 -6.63
N LYS A 114 -23.26 -23.46 -5.69
CA LYS A 114 -24.25 -24.34 -5.08
C LYS A 114 -25.29 -24.65 -6.15
N ASN A 115 -24.93 -25.52 -7.10
CA ASN A 115 -25.91 -26.11 -7.98
C ASN A 115 -26.40 -27.45 -7.39
N PRO A 116 -27.67 -27.77 -7.67
CA PRO A 116 -28.58 -28.41 -6.74
C PRO A 116 -28.53 -29.94 -6.86
N LYS A 117 -28.77 -30.60 -5.74
CA LYS A 117 -29.09 -32.02 -5.66
C LYS A 117 -30.11 -32.09 -4.52
N GLY A 118 -31.35 -32.46 -4.71
CA GLY A 118 -32.03 -33.29 -5.70
C GLY A 118 -33.17 -33.93 -4.93
#